data_AF-A0A2G2ZX18-F1
#
_entry.id   AF-A0A2G2ZX18-F1
#
_cell.length_a   1.000
_cell.length_b   1.000
_cell.length_c   1.000
_cell.angle_alpha   90.00
_cell.angle_beta   90.00
_cell.angle_gamma   90.00
#
_symmetry.space_group_name_H-M   'P 1'
#
loop_
_entity.id
_entity.type
_entity.pdbx_description
1 polymer ?
#
loop_
_entity_poly.entity_id
_entity_poly.type
_entity_poly.pdbx_seq_one_letter_code
_entity_poly.pdbx_strand_id
1 'polypeptide(L)' 'MYSTIKIQNNEGQHMDLYIPRKCSAINRLITSKDHASFKFNVRHLDKLGRYIG' A
#
# COMPACT_ATOMS: atom_id res chain seq x y z
N MET A 1 1.91 -3.07 -11.19
CA MET A 1 3.03 -3.99 -10.97
C MET A 1 3.96 -3.36 -9.92
N TYR A 2 3.62 -3.48 -8.63
CA TYR A 2 4.51 -3.05 -7.55
C TYR A 2 5.28 -4.26 -7.07
N SER A 3 6.60 -4.25 -7.24
CA SER A 3 7.48 -5.27 -6.68
C SER A 3 7.41 -5.20 -5.15
N THR A 4 6.85 -6.22 -4.51
CA THR A 4 6.83 -6.34 -3.05
C THR A 4 8.25 -6.64 -2.59
N ILE A 5 8.93 -5.64 -2.05
CA ILE A 5 10.27 -5.80 -1.46
C ILE A 5 10.09 -6.55 -0.14
N LYS A 6 10.72 -7.72 -0.01
CA LYS A 6 10.76 -8.53 1.22
C LYS A 6 12.21 -8.81 1.55
N ILE A 7 12.62 -8.59 2.79
CA ILE A 7 13.94 -9.02 3.24
C ILE A 7 13.86 -10.51 3.55
N GLN A 8 14.64 -11.31 2.82
CA GLN A 8 14.67 -12.76 2.95
C GLN A 8 16.03 -13.22 3.48
N ASN A 9 16.05 -14.23 4.34
CA ASN A 9 17.29 -14.94 4.68
C ASN A 9 17.69 -15.90 3.55
N ASN A 10 18.85 -16.55 3.69
CA ASN A 10 19.35 -17.52 2.71
C ASN A 10 18.45 -18.77 2.57
N GLU A 11 17.56 -19.02 3.53
CA GLU A 11 16.58 -20.11 3.50
C GLU A 11 15.23 -19.68 2.89
N GLY A 12 15.13 -18.45 2.37
CA GLY A 12 13.92 -17.91 1.74
C GLY A 12 12.82 -17.47 2.72
N GLN A 13 13.11 -17.47 4.02
CA GLN A 13 12.19 -17.02 5.06
C GLN A 13 12.17 -15.49 5.16
N HIS A 14 10.98 -14.92 5.35
CA HIS A 14 10.78 -13.48 5.49
C HIS A 14 11.14 -13.04 6.91
N MET A 15 12.04 -12.06 7.01
CA MET A 15 12.57 -11.56 8.29
C MET A 15 11.95 -10.24 8.78
N ASP A 16 11.09 -9.59 7.99
CA ASP A 16 10.49 -8.30 8.39
C ASP A 16 9.24 -8.50 9.26
N LEU A 17 9.10 -7.67 10.30
CA LEU A 17 7.89 -7.62 11.14
C LEU A 17 6.66 -7.15 10.35
N TYR A 18 6.83 -6.21 9.42
CA TYR A 18 5.78 -5.74 8.52
C TYR A 18 6.40 -5.08 7.29
N ILE A 19 5.64 -5.02 6.20
CA ILE A 19 6.02 -4.26 5.00
C ILE A 19 5.26 -2.92 5.02
N PRO A 20 5.97 -1.77 5.08
CA PRO A 20 5.32 -0.47 5.12
C PRO A 20 4.55 -0.16 3.83
N ARG A 21 3.53 0.69 3.95
CA ARG A 21 2.76 1.14 2.79
C ARG A 21 3.56 2.13 1.97
N LYS A 22 3.33 2.16 0.66
CA LYS A 22 3.90 3.15 -0.24
C LYS A 22 2.86 4.22 -0.56
N CYS A 23 3.25 5.49 -0.49
CA CYS A 23 2.43 6.60 -0.95
C CYS A 23 2.30 6.54 -2.48
N SER A 24 1.09 6.60 -3.00
CA SER A 24 0.81 6.53 -4.44
C SER A 24 1.25 7.78 -5.20
N ALA A 25 1.28 8.96 -4.55
CA ALA A 25 1.62 10.22 -5.20
C ALA A 25 3.13 10.40 -5.39
N ILE A 26 3.91 10.22 -4.32
CA ILE A 26 5.35 10.54 -4.29
C ILE A 26 6.26 9.31 -4.21
N ASN A 27 5.69 8.10 -4.24
CA ASN A 27 6.43 6.84 -4.13
C ASN A 27 7.30 6.69 -2.86
N ARG A 28 7.06 7.50 -1.81
CA ARG A 28 7.72 7.43 -0.51
C ARG A 28 7.12 6.32 0.37
N LEU A 29 7.94 5.69 1.21
CA LEU A 29 7.46 4.76 2.24
C LEU A 29 6.77 5.53 3.39
N ILE A 30 5.60 5.05 3.80
CA ILE A 30 4.84 5.58 4.93
C ILE A 30 5.29 4.84 6.19
N THR A 31 5.90 5.58 7.10
CA THR A 31 6.41 5.05 8.38
C THR A 31 5.29 4.98 9.42
N SER A 32 5.49 4.24 10.51
CA SER A 32 4.50 4.08 11.58
C SER A 32 4.19 5.36 12.36
N LYS A 33 5.11 6.33 12.39
CA LYS A 33 4.93 7.63 13.08
C LYS A 33 4.36 8.73 12.17
N ASP A 34 4.14 8.45 10.89
CA ASP A 34 3.55 9.40 9.96
C ASP A 34 2.01 9.41 10.12
N HIS A 35 1.52 10.35 10.94
CA HIS A 35 0.09 10.50 11.24
C HIS A 35 -0.64 11.41 10.25
N ALA A 36 0.07 12.12 9.38
CA ALA A 36 -0.53 12.95 8.33
C ALA A 36 -0.96 12.10 7.12
N SER A 37 -0.31 10.94 6.93
CA SER A 37 -0.63 10.01 5.85
C SER A 37 -1.87 9.16 6.15
N PHE A 38 -2.96 9.42 5.43
CA PHE A 38 -4.19 8.63 5.52
C PHE A 38 -4.39 7.73 4.29
N LYS A 39 -5.28 6.75 4.41
CA LYS A 39 -5.79 5.98 3.27
C LYS A 39 -7.10 6.62 2.82
N PHE A 40 -7.24 6.81 1.52
CA PHE A 40 -8.51 7.20 0.93
C PHE A 40 -8.86 6.25 -0.21
N ASN A 41 -10.13 5.84 -0.27
CA ASN A 41 -10.66 5.04 -1.36
C ASN A 41 -11.66 5.90 -2.13
N VAL A 42 -11.43 6.05 -3.44
CA VAL A 42 -12.38 6.71 -4.33
C VAL A 42 -13.37 5.64 -4.82
N ARG A 43 -14.66 5.89 -4.63
CA ARG A 43 -15.73 5.01 -5.11
C ARG A 43 -15.80 5.02 -6.63
N HIS A 44 -15.81 3.84 -7.25
CA HIS A 44 -16.03 3.72 -8.69
C HIS A 44 -17.53 3.73 -9.01
N LEU A 45 -17.91 4.40 -10.10
CA LEU A 45 -19.30 4.55 -10.53
C LEU A 45 -19.50 3.91 -11.90
N ASP A 46 -20.66 3.33 -12.13
CA ASP A 46 -21.11 2.91 -13.46
C ASP A 46 -21.64 4.11 -14.26
N LYS A 47 -21.91 3.91 -15.57
CA LYS A 47 -22.45 4.92 -16.49
C LYS A 47 -23.77 5.55 -16.02
N LEU A 48 -24.54 4.84 -15.19
CA LEU A 48 -25.79 5.32 -14.58
C LEU A 48 -25.56 6.05 -13.24
N GLY A 49 -24.32 6.35 -12.86
CA GLY A 49 -23.97 7.02 -11.61
C GLY A 49 -24.14 6.15 -10.35
N ARG A 50 -24.26 4.83 -10.52
CA ARG A 50 -24.43 3.89 -9.41
C ARG A 50 -23.06 3.42 -8.90
N TYR A 51 -22.92 3.35 -7.58
CA TYR A 51 -21.71 2.79 -6.97
C TYR A 51 -21.60 1.29 -7.28
N ILE A 52 -20.44 0.87 -7.81
CA ILE A 52 -20.24 -0.51 -8.26
C ILE A 52 -19.58 -1.44 -7.23
N GLY A 53 -19.40 -1.00 -5.98
CA GLY A 53 -19.00 -1.88 -4.88
C GLY A 53 -17.55 -2.31 -4.94
#